data_AF-A0A661VAD9-F1
#
_entry.id   AF-A0A661VAD9-F1
#
_cell.length_a   1.000
_cell.length_b   1.000
_cell.length_c   1.000
_cell.angle_alpha   90.00
_cell.angle_beta   90.00
_cell.angle_gamma   90.00
#
_symmetry.space_group_name_H-M   'P 1'
#
loop_
_entity.id
_entity.type
_entity.pdbx_description
1 polymer ?
#
loop_
_entity_poly.entity_id
_entity_poly.type
_entity_poly.pdbx_seq_one_letter_code
_entity_poly.pdbx_strand_id
1 'polypeptide(L)'
;MVEEQLEQILAKYKGERGDLIPLLQEVQTRFGYLPERAMRAIARFLRLSESMVYGVATFYAQFRFTPVGRHTIKVCRGTACHVRGVTRILEEVESQLGIKPGGTTADLEYSLETIACFGSCALAPVIVVDDTVYG
;
A
#
# COMPACT_ATOMS: atom_id res chain seq x y z
N MET A 1 -15.48 -4.49 15.99
CA MET A 1 -15.35 -4.33 14.52
C MET A 1 -13.97 -4.71 14.00
N VAL A 2 -12.88 -4.04 14.40
CA VAL A 2 -11.51 -4.39 13.94
C VAL A 2 -10.99 -5.68 14.58
N GLU A 3 -11.19 -5.87 15.90
CA GLU A 3 -10.73 -7.08 16.59
C GLU A 3 -11.43 -8.35 16.08
N GLU A 4 -12.73 -8.30 15.82
CA GLU A 4 -13.52 -9.43 15.32
C GLU A 4 -13.08 -9.86 13.91
N GLN A 5 -12.80 -8.89 13.02
CA GLN A 5 -12.26 -9.20 11.69
C GLN A 5 -10.84 -9.79 11.78
N LEU A 6 -10.03 -9.32 12.72
CA LEU A 6 -8.69 -9.86 12.92
C LEU A 6 -8.73 -11.28 13.49
N GLU A 7 -9.61 -11.57 14.45
CA GLU A 7 -9.83 -12.92 14.97
C GLU A 7 -10.25 -13.90 13.88
N GLN A 8 -11.13 -13.47 12.96
CA GLN A 8 -11.52 -14.26 11.80
C GLN A 8 -10.34 -14.58 10.87
N ILE A 9 -9.41 -13.64 10.68
CA ILE A 9 -8.19 -13.87 9.88
C ILE A 9 -7.29 -14.86 10.62
N LEU A 10 -6.98 -14.59 11.90
CA LEU A 10 -6.09 -15.43 12.72
C LEU A 10 -6.61 -16.87 12.83
N ALA A 11 -7.92 -17.08 12.91
CA ALA A 11 -8.55 -18.40 13.00
C ALA A 11 -8.29 -19.29 11.77
N LYS A 12 -7.90 -18.72 10.61
CA LYS A 12 -7.56 -19.49 9.41
C LYS A 12 -6.13 -20.07 9.44
N TYR A 13 -5.28 -19.58 10.34
CA TYR A 13 -3.87 -19.93 10.39
C TYR A 13 -3.56 -20.82 11.59
N LYS A 14 -2.45 -21.57 11.51
CA LYS A 14 -2.01 -22.48 12.57
C LYS A 14 -1.22 -21.76 13.66
N GLY A 15 -0.73 -20.56 13.39
CA GLY A 15 0.06 -19.77 14.32
C GLY A 15 1.55 -20.12 14.25
N GLU A 16 2.02 -20.60 13.09
CA GLU A 16 3.41 -20.95 12.88
C GLU A 16 4.21 -19.76 12.34
N ARG A 17 5.52 -19.73 12.58
CA ARG A 17 6.37 -18.59 12.14
C ARG A 17 6.31 -18.32 10.63
N GLY A 18 6.06 -19.35 9.82
CA GLY A 18 5.89 -19.24 8.37
C GLY A 18 4.64 -18.47 7.95
N ASP A 19 3.65 -18.32 8.85
CA ASP A 19 2.38 -17.65 8.57
C ASP A 19 2.51 -16.11 8.62
N LEU A 20 3.65 -15.56 9.03
CA LEU A 20 3.84 -14.11 9.24
C LEU A 20 3.55 -13.28 7.99
N ILE A 21 4.18 -13.60 6.85
CA ILE A 21 4.00 -12.83 5.61
C ILE A 21 2.56 -12.98 5.08
N PRO A 22 1.98 -14.20 4.96
CA PRO A 22 0.58 -14.38 4.57
C PRO A 22 -0.41 -13.61 5.47
N LEU A 23 -0.20 -13.63 6.79
CA LEU A 23 -1.06 -12.91 7.74
C LEU A 23 -0.99 -11.39 7.52
N LEU A 24 0.21 -10.84 7.36
CA LEU A 24 0.38 -9.41 7.07
C LEU A 24 -0.29 -9.04 5.73
N GLN A 25 -0.17 -9.89 4.71
CA GLN A 25 -0.85 -9.67 3.42
C GLN A 25 -2.37 -9.68 3.57
N GLU A 26 -2.95 -10.67 4.25
CA GLU A 26 -4.41 -10.75 4.41
C GLU A 26 -4.97 -9.60 5.26
N VAL A 27 -4.26 -9.20 6.32
CA VAL A 27 -4.61 -8.00 7.11
C VAL A 27 -4.56 -6.75 6.23
N GLN A 28 -3.50 -6.55 5.46
CA GLN A 28 -3.42 -5.40 4.56
C GLN A 28 -4.51 -5.42 3.48
N THR A 29 -4.83 -6.58 2.91
CA THR A 29 -5.93 -6.70 1.93
C THR A 29 -7.27 -6.36 2.56
N ARG A 30 -7.48 -6.71 3.83
CA ARG A 30 -8.76 -6.47 4.52
C ARG A 30 -8.91 -5.04 5.00
N PHE A 31 -7.84 -4.43 5.52
CA PHE A 31 -7.88 -3.11 6.15
C PHE A 31 -7.29 -1.99 5.26
N GLY A 32 -6.66 -2.32 4.14
CA GLY A 32 -5.92 -1.40 3.27
C GLY A 32 -4.50 -1.07 3.76
N TYR A 33 -4.22 -1.31 5.04
CA TYR A 33 -2.94 -1.05 5.69
C TYR A 33 -2.74 -2.02 6.87
N LEU A 34 -1.59 -1.92 7.53
CA LEU A 34 -1.24 -2.68 8.73
C LEU A 34 -1.45 -1.81 9.99
N PRO A 35 -2.62 -1.88 10.64
CA PRO A 35 -2.83 -1.16 11.89
C PRO A 35 -1.94 -1.72 13.00
N GLU A 36 -1.47 -0.83 13.88
CA GLU A 36 -0.59 -1.17 15.00
C GLU A 36 -1.15 -2.31 15.86
N ARG A 37 -2.45 -2.24 16.16
CA ARG A 37 -3.17 -3.26 16.92
C ARG A 37 -3.13 -4.63 16.25
N ALA A 38 -3.24 -4.69 14.92
CA ALA A 38 -3.17 -5.95 14.20
C ALA A 38 -1.77 -6.55 14.25
N MET A 39 -0.72 -5.73 14.08
CA MET A 39 0.66 -6.21 14.20
C MET A 39 0.97 -6.77 15.59
N ARG A 40 0.51 -6.09 16.66
CA ARG A 40 0.67 -6.61 18.04
C ARG A 40 -0.08 -7.92 18.25
N ALA A 41 -1.28 -8.05 17.71
CA ALA A 41 -2.06 -9.28 17.81
C ALA A 41 -1.45 -10.43 17.01
N ILE A 42 -0.91 -10.19 15.81
CA ILE A 42 -0.14 -11.17 15.03
C ILE A 42 1.11 -11.61 15.82
N ALA A 43 1.85 -10.67 16.42
CA ALA A 43 3.02 -10.98 17.24
C ALA A 43 2.65 -11.94 18.39
N ARG A 44 1.53 -11.67 19.09
CA ARG A 44 1.02 -12.56 20.14
C ARG A 44 0.60 -13.93 19.60
N PHE A 45 -0.11 -13.97 18.48
CA PHE A 45 -0.60 -15.21 17.87
C PHE A 45 0.55 -16.12 17.42
N LEU A 46 1.58 -15.55 16.80
CA LEU A 46 2.77 -16.26 16.31
C LEU A 46 3.84 -16.48 17.37
N ARG A 47 3.65 -15.97 18.59
CA ARG A 47 4.63 -15.99 19.69
C ARG A 47 5.98 -15.40 19.28
N LEU A 48 5.93 -14.29 18.53
CA LEU A 48 7.08 -13.51 18.09
C LEU A 48 7.16 -12.19 18.85
N SER A 49 8.35 -11.57 18.88
CA SER A 49 8.48 -10.21 19.39
C SER A 49 7.84 -9.23 18.40
N GLU A 50 7.25 -8.15 18.92
CA GLU A 50 6.72 -7.08 18.08
C GLU A 50 7.80 -6.55 17.13
N SER A 51 9.02 -6.33 17.63
CA SER A 51 10.16 -5.88 16.83
C SER A 51 10.47 -6.77 15.62
N MET A 52 10.28 -8.09 15.73
CA MET A 52 10.48 -9.00 14.61
C MET A 52 9.38 -8.84 13.55
N VAL A 53 8.12 -8.70 13.98
CA VAL A 53 6.99 -8.45 13.09
C VAL A 53 7.16 -7.11 12.36
N TYR A 54 7.50 -6.04 13.10
CA TYR A 54 7.80 -4.74 12.51
C TYR A 54 8.99 -4.79 11.57
N GLY A 55 10.07 -5.50 11.93
CA GLY A 55 11.25 -5.64 11.07
C GLY A 55 10.93 -6.32 9.74
N VAL A 56 10.08 -7.35 9.75
CA VAL A 56 9.63 -7.99 8.50
C VAL A 56 8.69 -7.07 7.72
N ALA A 57 7.75 -6.41 8.40
CA ALA A 57 6.81 -5.51 7.76
C ALA A 57 7.50 -4.31 7.10
N THR A 58 8.55 -3.75 7.71
CA THR A 58 9.30 -2.62 7.15
C THR A 58 10.30 -3.04 6.07
N PHE A 59 10.72 -4.30 6.05
CA PHE A 59 11.64 -4.83 5.04
C PHE A 59 10.99 -4.92 3.65
N TYR A 60 9.72 -5.30 3.56
CA TYR A 60 9.01 -5.40 2.29
C TYR A 60 8.25 -4.11 1.97
N ALA A 61 8.69 -3.42 0.90
CA ALA A 61 8.07 -2.17 0.43
C ALA A 61 6.58 -2.28 0.04
N GLN A 62 6.05 -3.50 -0.10
CA GLN A 62 4.63 -3.72 -0.38
C GLN A 62 3.72 -3.44 0.83
N PHE A 63 4.27 -3.46 2.05
CA PHE A 63 3.50 -3.28 3.26
C PHE A 63 3.39 -1.80 3.64
N ARG A 64 2.18 -1.39 4.01
CA ARG A 64 1.83 0.00 4.34
C ARG A 64 1.35 0.07 5.78
N PHE A 65 1.87 1.05 6.51
CA PHE A 65 1.53 1.28 7.92
C PHE A 65 0.49 2.38 8.10
N THR A 66 0.25 3.17 7.06
CA THR A 66 -0.70 4.27 7.04
C THR A 66 -1.92 3.90 6.21
N PRO A 67 -3.13 4.37 6.57
CA PRO A 67 -4.33 4.18 5.77
C PRO A 67 -4.10 4.65 4.34
N VAL A 68 -4.46 3.78 3.40
CA VAL A 68 -4.58 4.14 1.99
C VAL A 68 -6.00 4.59 1.71
N GLY A 69 -6.14 5.49 0.75
CA GLY A 69 -7.41 5.87 0.21
C GLY A 69 -8.06 4.71 -0.52
N ARG A 70 -9.38 4.78 -0.70
CA ARG A 70 -10.16 3.80 -1.45
C ARG A 70 -9.60 3.54 -2.86
N HIS A 71 -9.04 4.58 -3.47
CA HIS A 71 -8.43 4.55 -4.80
C HIS A 71 -6.94 4.93 -4.71
N THR A 72 -6.06 4.11 -5.28
CA THR A 72 -4.62 4.38 -5.34
C THR A 72 -4.23 4.84 -6.74
N ILE A 73 -3.70 6.05 -6.85
CA ILE A 73 -3.20 6.63 -8.09
C ILE A 73 -1.68 6.54 -8.10
N LYS A 74 -1.11 5.79 -9.05
CA LYS A 74 0.34 5.62 -9.23
C LYS A 74 0.78 6.32 -10.50
N VAL A 75 1.66 7.30 -10.36
CA VAL A 75 2.22 8.04 -11.51
C VAL A 75 3.60 7.48 -11.87
N CYS A 76 3.80 7.11 -13.14
CA CYS A 76 5.06 6.55 -13.61
C CYS A 76 6.13 7.65 -13.79
N ARG A 77 7.24 7.53 -13.06
CA ARG A 77 8.40 8.43 -13.14
C ARG A 77 9.57 7.86 -13.96
N GLY A 78 9.30 6.85 -14.78
CA GLY A 78 10.31 6.26 -15.67
C GLY A 78 10.83 7.27 -16.68
N THR A 79 12.03 7.05 -17.22
CA THR A 79 12.69 7.98 -18.16
C THR A 79 11.80 8.34 -19.35
N ALA A 80 11.10 7.37 -19.93
CA ALA A 80 10.17 7.61 -21.04
C ALA A 80 8.99 8.53 -20.64
N CYS A 81 8.42 8.32 -19.45
CA CYS A 81 7.32 9.17 -18.94
C CYS A 81 7.84 10.56 -18.56
N HIS A 82 9.05 10.65 -18.00
CA HIS A 82 9.68 11.92 -17.65
C HIS A 82 9.89 12.80 -18.89
N VAL A 83 10.46 12.26 -19.97
CA VAL A 83 10.69 13.00 -21.22
C VAL A 83 9.37 13.41 -21.88
N ARG A 84 8.29 12.62 -21.69
CA ARG A 84 6.94 12.96 -22.18
C ARG A 84 6.14 13.89 -21.26
N GLY A 85 6.75 14.43 -20.21
CA GLY A 85 6.14 15.48 -19.39
C GLY A 85 5.22 14.99 -18.28
N VAL A 86 5.42 13.76 -17.77
CA VAL A 86 4.63 13.23 -16.65
C VAL A 86 4.68 14.10 -15.38
N THR A 87 5.72 14.94 -15.22
CA THR A 87 5.80 15.91 -14.12
C THR A 87 4.60 16.85 -14.08
N ARG A 88 4.10 17.31 -15.25
CA ARG A 88 2.92 18.19 -15.31
C ARG A 88 1.65 17.50 -14.85
N ILE A 89 1.53 16.21 -15.19
CA ILE A 89 0.42 15.38 -14.74
C ILE A 89 0.48 15.20 -13.23
N LEU A 90 1.67 14.94 -12.68
CA LEU A 90 1.86 14.82 -11.24
C LEU A 90 1.46 16.10 -10.51
N GLU A 91 1.92 17.25 -10.99
CA GLU A 91 1.58 18.57 -10.43
C GLU A 91 0.07 18.86 -10.47
N GLU A 92 -0.60 18.51 -11.58
CA GLU A 92 -2.05 18.65 -11.70
C GLU A 92 -2.80 17.74 -10.72
N VAL A 93 -2.37 16.49 -10.57
CA VAL A 93 -2.97 15.54 -9.62
C VAL A 93 -2.74 16.01 -8.17
N GLU A 94 -1.54 16.51 -7.85
CA GLU A 94 -1.26 17.13 -6.56
C GLU A 94 -2.19 18.33 -6.29
N SER A 95 -2.41 19.18 -7.30
CA SER A 95 -3.28 20.36 -7.16
C SER A 95 -4.76 20.00 -6.98
N GLN A 96 -5.25 18.97 -7.67
CA GLN A 96 -6.65 18.56 -7.56
C GLN A 96 -6.95 17.83 -6.24
N LEU A 97 -6.03 16.99 -5.79
CA LEU A 97 -6.22 16.19 -4.57
C LEU A 97 -5.72 16.91 -3.30
N GLY A 98 -4.88 17.95 -3.44
CA GLY A 98 -4.29 18.67 -2.32
C GLY A 98 -3.29 17.84 -1.50
N ILE A 99 -2.75 16.76 -2.07
CA ILE A 99 -1.81 15.84 -1.42
C ILE A 99 -0.53 15.69 -2.24
N LYS A 100 0.58 15.35 -1.57
CA LYS A 100 1.85 15.02 -2.22
C LYS A 100 1.98 13.50 -2.43
N PRO A 101 2.92 13.05 -3.29
CA PRO A 101 3.29 11.65 -3.41
C PRO A 101 3.65 11.02 -2.07
N GLY A 102 3.05 9.87 -1.78
CA GLY A 102 3.09 9.19 -0.48
C GLY A 102 1.98 9.65 0.48
N GLY A 103 1.13 10.60 0.07
CA GLY A 103 0.01 11.10 0.86
C GLY A 103 -1.32 10.41 0.52
N THR A 104 -2.26 10.55 1.44
CA THR A 104 -3.67 10.15 1.30
C THR A 104 -4.54 11.34 1.63
N THR A 105 -5.64 11.52 0.90
CA THR A 105 -6.60 12.60 1.13
C THR A 105 -7.28 12.47 2.49
N ALA A 106 -7.75 13.59 3.06
CA ALA A 106 -8.34 13.62 4.40
C ALA A 106 -9.64 12.80 4.52
N ASP A 107 -10.34 12.61 3.40
CA ASP A 107 -11.55 11.79 3.27
C ASP A 107 -11.25 10.29 3.04
N LEU A 108 -9.96 9.90 2.93
CA LEU A 108 -9.52 8.54 2.62
C LEU A 108 -10.12 7.99 1.31
N GLU A 109 -10.46 8.84 0.34
CA GLU A 109 -10.89 8.39 -0.99
C GLU A 109 -9.70 8.16 -1.93
N TYR A 110 -8.64 8.97 -1.88
CA TYR A 110 -7.51 8.87 -2.81
C TYR A 110 -6.14 8.82 -2.11
N SER A 111 -5.27 7.94 -2.57
CA SER A 111 -3.83 7.95 -2.28
C SER A 111 -3.02 8.23 -3.53
N LEU A 112 -2.03 9.12 -3.41
CA LEU A 112 -1.11 9.43 -4.50
C LEU A 112 0.24 8.76 -4.25
N GLU A 113 0.67 7.90 -5.16
CA GLU A 113 1.96 7.23 -5.14
C GLU A 113 2.72 7.49 -6.46
N THR A 114 4.04 7.30 -6.44
CA THR A 114 4.84 7.31 -7.65
C THR A 114 5.54 5.99 -7.84
N ILE A 115 5.62 5.51 -9.08
CA ILE A 115 6.31 4.27 -9.44
C ILE A 115 7.52 4.59 -10.31
N ALA A 116 8.65 3.93 -10.05
CA ALA A 116 9.90 4.17 -10.79
C ALA A 116 9.76 3.83 -12.28
N CYS A 117 9.13 2.70 -12.62
CA CYS A 117 8.81 2.35 -14.00
C CYS A 117 7.68 1.33 -14.01
N PHE A 118 6.64 1.58 -14.82
CA PHE A 118 5.56 0.61 -15.04
C PHE A 118 5.88 -0.38 -16.18
N GLY A 119 6.82 -0.06 -17.07
CA GLY A 119 7.20 -0.90 -18.20
C GLY A 119 6.33 -0.77 -19.46
N SER A 120 5.29 0.07 -19.44
CA SER A 120 4.44 0.34 -20.61
C SER A 120 4.82 1.65 -21.32
N CYS A 121 6.09 1.75 -21.75
CA CYS A 121 6.62 2.98 -22.35
C CYS A 121 5.90 3.41 -23.65
N ALA A 122 5.20 2.48 -24.32
CA ALA A 122 4.40 2.78 -25.51
C ALA A 122 3.22 3.72 -25.22
N LEU A 123 2.66 3.62 -24.01
CA LEU A 123 1.56 4.45 -23.51
C LEU A 123 2.07 5.60 -22.62
N ALA A 124 3.33 6.01 -22.76
CA ALA A 124 3.83 7.10 -21.94
C ALA A 124 3.14 8.42 -22.36
N PRO A 125 2.72 9.28 -21.40
CA PRO A 125 2.90 9.17 -19.95
C PRO A 125 1.88 8.25 -19.25
N VAL A 126 2.37 7.31 -18.44
CA VAL A 126 1.53 6.28 -17.79
C VAL A 126 1.07 6.70 -16.39
N ILE A 127 -0.23 6.52 -16.13
CA ILE A 127 -0.85 6.60 -14.80
C ILE A 127 -1.59 5.27 -14.55
N VAL A 128 -1.54 4.76 -13.34
CA VAL A 128 -2.32 3.59 -12.93
C VAL A 128 -3.26 4.00 -11.82
N VAL A 129 -4.56 3.81 -12.01
CA VAL A 129 -5.57 4.01 -10.96
C VAL A 129 -6.07 2.63 -10.55
N ASP A 130 -5.79 2.27 -9.31
CA ASP A 130 -5.94 0.92 -8.76
C ASP A 130 -5.18 -0.12 -9.61
N ASP A 131 -5.91 -0.88 -10.41
CA ASP A 131 -5.38 -1.90 -11.33
C ASP A 131 -5.52 -1.51 -12.81
N THR A 132 -6.10 -0.32 -13.10
CA THR A 132 -6.36 0.15 -14.46
C THR A 132 -5.26 1.08 -14.94
N VAL A 133 -4.70 0.79 -16.11
CA VAL A 133 -3.59 1.54 -16.72
C VAL A 133 -4.14 2.55 -17.73
N TYR A 134 -3.69 3.79 -17.63
CA TYR A 134 -3.99 4.91 -18.51
C TYR A 134 -2.69 5.47 -19.11
N GLY A 135 -2.75 5.94 -20.36
CA GLY A 135 -1.62 6.57 -21.03
C GLY A 135 -1.94 7.17 -22.38
#